data_AF-A0A7J2YD65-F1
#
_entry.id   AF-A0A7J2YD65-F1
#
_cell.length_a   1.000
_cell.length_b   1.000
_cell.length_c   1.000
_cell.angle_alpha   90.00
_cell.angle_beta   90.00
_cell.angle_gamma   90.00
#
_symmetry.space_group_name_H-M   'P 1'
#
loop_
_entity.id
_entity.type
_entity.pdbx_description
1 polymer ?
#
loop_
_entity_poly.entity_id
_entity_poly.type
_entity_poly.pdbx_seq_one_letter_code
_entity_poly.pdbx_strand_id
1 'polypeptide(L)'
;SIKDKIIEVANAKSKTLAKVGAGVKDVTFRAIDTLQGKMLVVELIIDVRDAMGANIVNTMCEATAPLVEETSGGRVLLRILSNHATKRLARASVVFSKEEIGSEVVDDIILAYAFAEADQYRCTTHNKGVMNGIIAVANATGQDNRAIEAGAHSYALRNGRYSSLTRWSKNNDGDLVGNIELPLAIGTVGGVASVHPLAKVCLKILRIKSVQELACVMASAGLAQNFAALKALVSEGIQKGHMGLHARNIAMMAGVEGKLVDAVAKRMAEEGNVTTQRAREILKELKRK
;
A
#
# COMPACT_ATOMS: atom_id res chain seq x y z
N SER A 1 -21.33 4.68 -32.10
CA SER A 1 -20.04 4.06 -32.48
C SER A 1 -19.97 2.63 -31.92
N ILE A 2 -18.98 1.79 -32.31
CA ILE A 2 -18.80 0.47 -31.69
C ILE A 2 -18.55 0.58 -30.17
N LYS A 3 -17.81 1.62 -29.76
CA LYS A 3 -17.54 1.93 -28.36
C LYS A 3 -18.84 2.15 -27.57
N ASP A 4 -19.79 2.91 -28.12
CA ASP A 4 -21.08 3.15 -27.45
C ASP A 4 -21.88 1.86 -27.26
N LYS A 5 -21.88 0.97 -28.27
CA LYS A 5 -22.53 -0.35 -28.17
C LYS A 5 -21.88 -1.22 -27.09
N ILE A 6 -20.55 -1.24 -27.01
CA ILE A 6 -19.82 -1.98 -25.96
C ILE A 6 -20.17 -1.42 -24.57
N ILE A 7 -20.19 -0.09 -24.42
CA ILE A 7 -20.56 0.58 -23.17
C ILE A 7 -22.00 0.21 -22.76
N GLU A 8 -22.94 0.23 -23.70
CA GLU A 8 -24.34 -0.14 -23.48
C GLU A 8 -24.47 -1.59 -22.99
N VAL A 9 -23.86 -2.55 -23.70
CA VAL A 9 -23.89 -3.98 -23.34
C VAL A 9 -23.26 -4.23 -21.96
N ALA A 10 -22.13 -3.59 -21.67
CA ALA A 10 -21.48 -3.72 -20.38
C ALA A 10 -22.33 -3.13 -19.24
N ASN A 11 -22.84 -1.91 -19.41
CA ASN A 11 -23.62 -1.24 -18.38
C ASN A 11 -24.96 -1.93 -18.11
N ALA A 12 -25.54 -2.62 -19.09
CA ALA A 12 -26.73 -3.47 -18.90
C ALA A 12 -26.53 -4.59 -17.86
N LYS A 13 -25.28 -4.97 -17.55
CA LYS A 13 -24.98 -6.01 -16.55
C LYS A 13 -25.00 -5.51 -15.10
N SER A 14 -25.18 -4.22 -14.85
CA SER A 14 -25.29 -3.70 -13.49
C SER A 14 -26.35 -2.63 -13.33
N LYS A 15 -27.52 -3.03 -12.81
CA LYS A 15 -28.57 -2.09 -12.40
C LYS A 15 -28.10 -1.20 -11.25
N THR A 16 -27.26 -1.71 -10.35
CA THR A 16 -26.78 -0.96 -9.18
C THR A 16 -25.84 0.17 -9.55
N LEU A 17 -24.84 -0.10 -10.41
CA LEU A 17 -23.90 0.94 -10.86
C LEU A 17 -24.62 2.00 -11.70
N ALA A 18 -25.54 1.58 -12.58
CA ALA A 18 -26.33 2.52 -13.39
C ALA A 18 -27.14 3.51 -12.53
N LYS A 19 -27.77 3.04 -11.43
CA LYS A 19 -28.57 3.88 -10.51
C LYS A 19 -27.76 5.01 -9.87
N VAL A 20 -26.46 4.81 -9.67
CA VAL A 20 -25.56 5.80 -9.05
C VAL A 20 -24.70 6.51 -10.08
N GLY A 21 -25.06 6.45 -11.37
CA GLY A 21 -24.32 7.08 -12.46
C GLY A 21 -22.89 6.54 -12.62
N ALA A 22 -22.62 5.31 -12.20
CA ALA A 22 -21.34 4.61 -12.33
C ALA A 22 -21.37 3.64 -13.53
N GLY A 23 -20.40 2.73 -13.62
CA GLY A 23 -20.27 1.79 -14.73
C GLY A 23 -19.19 2.20 -15.74
N VAL A 24 -19.24 1.64 -16.94
CA VAL A 24 -18.27 1.90 -18.01
C VAL A 24 -18.35 3.35 -18.46
N LYS A 25 -17.21 4.04 -18.37
CA LYS A 25 -17.01 5.43 -18.76
C LYS A 25 -16.38 5.56 -20.12
N ASP A 26 -15.55 4.60 -20.49
CA ASP A 26 -14.79 4.63 -21.73
C ASP A 26 -14.35 3.22 -22.12
N VAL A 27 -14.03 3.05 -23.41
CA VAL A 27 -13.46 1.84 -24.00
C VAL A 27 -12.26 2.26 -24.85
N THR A 28 -11.11 1.65 -24.59
CA THR A 28 -9.90 1.87 -25.39
C THR A 28 -9.52 0.59 -26.13
N PHE A 29 -8.84 0.76 -27.26
CA PHE A 29 -8.40 -0.33 -28.12
C PHE A 29 -6.91 -0.20 -28.35
N ARG A 30 -6.18 -1.30 -28.20
CA ARG A 30 -4.73 -1.30 -28.38
C ARG A 30 -4.26 -2.60 -29.00
N ALA A 31 -3.56 -2.51 -30.13
CA ALA A 31 -2.87 -3.65 -30.71
C ALA A 31 -1.52 -3.88 -29.99
N ILE A 32 -1.16 -5.15 -29.80
CA ILE A 32 0.17 -5.58 -29.36
C ILE A 32 0.75 -6.61 -30.30
N ASP A 33 2.06 -6.52 -30.50
CA ASP A 33 2.85 -7.60 -31.03
C ASP A 33 3.29 -8.51 -29.87
N THR A 34 3.13 -9.82 -30.06
CA THR A 34 3.53 -10.83 -29.09
C THR A 34 4.37 -11.90 -29.78
N LEU A 35 4.99 -12.79 -29.00
CA LEU A 35 5.70 -13.96 -29.52
C LEU A 35 4.80 -14.89 -30.34
N GLN A 36 3.46 -14.77 -30.20
CA GLN A 36 2.45 -15.58 -30.89
C GLN A 36 1.61 -14.73 -31.86
N GLY A 37 2.17 -13.65 -32.39
CA GLY A 37 1.51 -12.75 -33.34
C GLY A 37 0.77 -11.58 -32.67
N LYS A 38 -0.05 -10.89 -33.45
CA LYS A 38 -0.77 -9.69 -33.01
C LYS A 38 -1.97 -10.04 -32.12
N MET A 39 -2.15 -9.30 -31.04
CA MET A 39 -3.38 -9.35 -30.23
C MET A 39 -4.01 -7.97 -30.11
N LEU A 40 -5.35 -7.93 -30.06
CA LEU A 40 -6.11 -6.73 -29.76
C LEU A 40 -6.53 -6.75 -28.28
N VAL A 41 -6.18 -5.71 -27.54
CA VAL A 41 -6.65 -5.47 -26.18
C VAL A 41 -7.80 -4.47 -26.24
N VAL A 42 -8.96 -4.88 -25.73
CA VAL A 42 -10.11 -4.00 -25.50
C VAL A 42 -10.19 -3.73 -24.00
N GLU A 43 -9.94 -2.49 -23.59
CA GLU A 43 -9.94 -2.10 -22.19
C GLU A 43 -11.21 -1.32 -21.85
N LEU A 44 -12.01 -1.85 -20.92
CA LEU A 44 -13.15 -1.14 -20.35
C LEU A 44 -12.69 -0.30 -19.15
N ILE A 45 -12.94 1.00 -19.18
CA ILE A 45 -12.67 1.91 -18.06
C ILE A 45 -13.94 2.05 -17.25
N ILE A 46 -13.95 1.49 -16.03
CA ILE A 46 -15.17 1.29 -15.25
C ILE A 46 -15.08 2.03 -13.91
N ASP A 47 -16.06 2.90 -13.64
CA ASP A 47 -16.30 3.44 -12.31
C ASP A 47 -17.07 2.40 -11.49
N VAL A 48 -16.39 1.83 -10.48
CA VAL A 48 -16.91 0.79 -9.58
C VAL A 48 -17.33 1.33 -8.21
N ARG A 49 -17.33 2.66 -8.03
CA ARG A 49 -17.64 3.35 -6.76
C ARG A 49 -16.86 2.75 -5.59
N ASP A 50 -17.55 2.40 -4.51
CA ASP A 50 -16.99 1.91 -3.26
C ASP A 50 -16.56 0.44 -3.30
N ALA A 51 -16.77 -0.26 -4.41
CA ALA A 51 -16.33 -1.64 -4.57
C ALA A 51 -14.86 -1.69 -5.03
N MET A 52 -14.20 -2.82 -4.74
CA MET A 52 -12.93 -3.14 -5.40
C MET A 52 -13.15 -3.36 -6.90
N GLY A 53 -14.24 -4.04 -7.26
CA GLY A 53 -14.75 -4.08 -8.63
C GLY A 53 -14.42 -5.34 -9.43
N ALA A 54 -13.62 -6.28 -8.92
CA ALA A 54 -13.16 -7.44 -9.70
C ALA A 54 -14.29 -8.24 -10.36
N ASN A 55 -15.29 -8.67 -9.59
CA ASN A 55 -16.40 -9.47 -10.12
C ASN A 55 -17.21 -8.70 -11.16
N ILE A 56 -17.54 -7.44 -10.90
CA ILE A 56 -18.38 -6.66 -11.82
C ILE A 56 -17.64 -6.32 -13.11
N VAL A 57 -16.35 -6.03 -13.04
CA VAL A 57 -15.50 -5.81 -14.22
C VAL A 57 -15.45 -7.08 -15.08
N ASN A 58 -15.21 -8.24 -14.47
CA ASN A 58 -15.15 -9.51 -15.19
C ASN A 58 -16.48 -9.83 -15.87
N THR A 59 -17.61 -9.68 -15.16
CA THR A 59 -18.95 -9.87 -15.75
C THR A 59 -19.21 -8.92 -16.93
N MET A 60 -18.77 -7.67 -16.85
CA MET A 60 -18.88 -6.71 -17.95
C MET A 60 -17.99 -7.10 -19.15
N CYS A 61 -16.77 -7.57 -18.90
CA CYS A 61 -15.89 -8.10 -19.95
C CYS A 61 -16.47 -9.36 -20.62
N GLU A 62 -17.03 -10.28 -19.84
CA GLU A 62 -17.69 -11.48 -20.37
C GLU A 62 -18.89 -11.16 -21.24
N ALA A 63 -19.70 -10.19 -20.81
CA ALA A 63 -20.87 -9.74 -21.54
C ALA A 63 -20.56 -9.09 -22.89
N THR A 64 -19.44 -8.38 -22.98
CA THR A 64 -19.03 -7.65 -24.18
C THR A 64 -18.29 -8.53 -25.18
N ALA A 65 -17.80 -9.70 -24.76
CA ALA A 65 -17.00 -10.59 -25.60
C ALA A 65 -17.67 -10.99 -26.92
N PRO A 66 -18.95 -11.43 -26.96
CA PRO A 66 -19.59 -11.82 -28.23
C PRO A 66 -19.64 -10.68 -29.25
N LEU A 67 -19.96 -9.46 -28.80
CA LEU A 67 -19.99 -8.27 -29.65
C LEU A 67 -18.59 -7.93 -30.20
N VAL A 68 -17.55 -8.10 -29.38
CA VAL A 68 -16.16 -7.88 -29.80
C VAL A 68 -15.71 -8.93 -30.82
N GLU A 69 -16.06 -10.22 -30.64
CA GLU A 69 -15.78 -11.28 -31.61
C GLU A 69 -16.46 -11.01 -32.96
N GLU A 70 -17.77 -10.71 -32.95
CA GLU A 70 -18.54 -10.39 -34.14
C GLU A 70 -17.94 -9.19 -34.90
N THR A 71 -17.59 -8.13 -34.18
CA THR A 71 -17.10 -6.89 -34.81
C THR A 71 -15.67 -7.03 -35.33
N SER A 72 -14.82 -7.79 -34.64
CA SER A 72 -13.40 -7.93 -35.02
C SER A 72 -13.13 -9.10 -35.97
N GLY A 73 -14.05 -10.05 -36.09
CA GLY A 73 -13.80 -11.35 -36.75
C GLY A 73 -12.78 -12.23 -36.02
N GLY A 74 -12.36 -11.83 -34.82
CA GLY A 74 -11.39 -12.54 -34.00
C GLY A 74 -12.03 -13.38 -32.89
N ARG A 75 -11.19 -14.05 -32.10
CA ARG A 75 -11.59 -14.82 -30.91
C ARG A 75 -11.15 -14.11 -29.63
N VAL A 76 -12.07 -13.92 -28.70
CA VAL A 76 -11.76 -13.33 -27.39
C VAL A 76 -11.16 -14.40 -26.47
N LEU A 77 -9.91 -14.20 -26.10
CA LEU A 77 -9.17 -15.15 -25.26
C LEU A 77 -9.48 -14.96 -23.76
N LEU A 78 -9.29 -13.75 -23.23
CA LEU A 78 -9.38 -13.43 -21.79
C LEU A 78 -10.40 -12.30 -21.55
N ARG A 79 -11.11 -12.38 -20.42
CA ARG A 79 -12.14 -11.43 -19.95
C ARG A 79 -11.92 -11.14 -18.47
N ILE A 80 -10.87 -10.39 -18.17
CA ILE A 80 -10.36 -10.27 -16.81
C ILE A 80 -9.95 -8.83 -16.51
N LEU A 81 -10.15 -8.38 -15.26
CA LEU A 81 -9.62 -7.10 -14.80
C LEU A 81 -8.08 -7.03 -14.88
N SER A 82 -7.54 -5.81 -14.89
CA SER A 82 -6.12 -5.55 -14.67
C SER A 82 -5.87 -5.10 -13.22
N ASN A 83 -4.91 -5.71 -12.54
CA ASN A 83 -4.43 -5.23 -11.24
C ASN A 83 -3.46 -4.04 -11.35
N HIS A 84 -3.00 -3.71 -12.57
CA HIS A 84 -2.24 -2.48 -12.84
C HIS A 84 -3.21 -1.28 -12.92
N ALA A 85 -3.84 -0.94 -11.79
CA ALA A 85 -4.96 -0.02 -11.68
C ALA A 85 -4.56 1.47 -11.74
N THR A 86 -3.84 1.88 -12.79
CA THR A 86 -3.29 3.24 -12.95
C THR A 86 -4.33 4.36 -13.05
N LYS A 87 -5.61 4.02 -13.26
CA LYS A 87 -6.74 4.95 -13.26
C LYS A 87 -7.35 5.17 -11.86
N ARG A 88 -6.79 4.53 -10.83
CA ARG A 88 -7.26 4.57 -9.44
C ARG A 88 -6.09 4.79 -8.49
N LEU A 89 -5.50 5.97 -8.57
CA LEU A 89 -4.33 6.38 -7.78
C LEU A 89 -4.76 7.03 -6.46
N ALA A 90 -4.05 6.69 -5.40
CA ALA A 90 -4.08 7.40 -4.12
C ALA A 90 -2.79 8.20 -3.96
N ARG A 91 -2.91 9.38 -3.35
CA ARG A 91 -1.78 10.29 -3.10
C ARG A 91 -1.83 10.75 -1.65
N ALA A 92 -0.65 10.87 -1.03
CA ALA A 92 -0.49 11.53 0.26
C ALA A 92 0.83 12.32 0.26
N SER A 93 0.87 13.36 1.07
CA SER A 93 2.04 14.22 1.23
C SER A 93 2.19 14.66 2.69
N VAL A 94 3.42 14.91 3.10
CA VAL A 94 3.75 15.38 4.46
C VAL A 94 4.92 16.34 4.41
N VAL A 95 4.95 17.29 5.35
CA VAL A 95 6.10 18.15 5.61
C VAL A 95 6.50 17.96 7.06
N PHE A 96 7.79 17.67 7.30
CA PHE A 96 8.38 17.60 8.63
C PHE A 96 9.34 18.76 8.82
N SER A 97 9.12 19.54 9.87
CA SER A 97 10.01 20.66 10.22
C SER A 97 11.41 20.12 10.56
N LYS A 98 12.44 20.75 9.98
CA LYS A 98 13.84 20.38 10.28
C LYS A 98 14.19 20.58 11.76
N GLU A 99 13.52 21.50 12.44
CA GLU A 99 13.67 21.73 13.88
C GLU A 99 13.17 20.54 14.69
N GLU A 100 12.12 19.84 14.23
CA GLU A 100 11.56 18.67 14.92
C GLU A 100 12.38 17.40 14.69
N ILE A 101 12.94 17.23 13.48
CA ILE A 101 13.59 15.98 13.09
C ILE A 101 15.12 16.05 12.99
N GLY A 102 15.70 17.24 12.99
CA GLY A 102 17.13 17.50 12.84
C GLY A 102 17.52 17.75 11.39
N SER A 103 18.27 18.82 11.12
CA SER A 103 18.70 19.19 9.76
C SER A 103 19.57 18.12 9.09
N GLU A 104 20.47 17.49 9.84
CA GLU A 104 21.31 16.38 9.34
C GLU A 104 20.45 15.18 8.93
N VAL A 105 19.42 14.85 9.74
CA VAL A 105 18.48 13.76 9.42
C VAL A 105 17.69 14.06 8.15
N VAL A 106 17.33 15.32 7.89
CA VAL A 106 16.71 15.71 6.61
C VAL A 106 17.65 15.36 5.46
N ASP A 107 18.90 15.82 5.52
CA ASP A 107 19.90 15.58 4.47
C ASP A 107 20.16 14.10 4.24
N ASP A 108 20.31 13.32 5.31
CA ASP A 108 20.54 11.89 5.19
C ASP A 108 19.34 11.14 4.63
N ILE A 109 18.10 11.56 4.93
CA ILE A 109 16.90 10.99 4.30
C ILE A 109 16.91 11.28 2.79
N ILE A 110 17.31 12.49 2.36
CA ILE A 110 17.44 12.81 0.93
C ILE A 110 18.48 11.91 0.27
N LEU A 111 19.64 11.69 0.91
CA LEU A 111 20.68 10.78 0.42
C LEU A 111 20.18 9.33 0.34
N ALA A 112 19.47 8.86 1.37
CA ALA A 112 18.90 7.50 1.39
C ALA A 112 17.81 7.30 0.33
N TYR A 113 17.00 8.32 0.05
CA TYR A 113 16.06 8.32 -1.06
C TYR A 113 16.77 8.30 -2.42
N ALA A 114 17.81 9.13 -2.60
CA ALA A 114 18.60 9.13 -3.83
C ALA A 114 19.25 7.75 -4.09
N PHE A 115 19.72 7.07 -3.04
CA PHE A 115 20.18 5.69 -3.15
C PHE A 115 19.08 4.73 -3.62
N ALA A 116 17.87 4.85 -3.07
CA ALA A 116 16.73 4.03 -3.51
C ALA A 116 16.34 4.28 -4.98
N GLU A 117 16.45 5.50 -5.48
CA GLU A 117 16.20 5.78 -6.91
C GLU A 117 17.34 5.29 -7.81
N ALA A 118 18.57 5.29 -7.30
CA ALA A 118 19.78 4.95 -8.05
C ALA A 118 20.09 3.45 -8.09
N ASP A 119 19.56 2.63 -7.16
CA ASP A 119 19.82 1.18 -7.07
C ASP A 119 18.54 0.36 -6.88
N GLN A 120 18.34 -0.67 -7.72
CA GLN A 120 17.15 -1.52 -7.66
C GLN A 120 17.11 -2.36 -6.37
N TYR A 121 18.26 -2.86 -5.87
CA TYR A 121 18.28 -3.66 -4.65
C TYR A 121 17.79 -2.85 -3.44
N ARG A 122 18.26 -1.60 -3.33
CA ARG A 122 17.76 -0.67 -2.33
C ARG A 122 16.30 -0.30 -2.59
N CYS A 123 15.93 0.01 -3.83
CA CYS A 123 14.56 0.37 -4.20
C CYS A 123 13.53 -0.69 -3.79
N THR A 124 13.83 -1.97 -4.01
CA THR A 124 12.97 -3.08 -3.60
C THR A 124 12.75 -3.07 -2.09
N THR A 125 13.82 -2.86 -1.31
CA THR A 125 13.74 -2.82 0.16
C THR A 125 12.99 -1.56 0.64
N HIS A 126 13.17 -0.44 -0.04
CA HIS A 126 12.47 0.82 0.22
C HIS A 126 10.96 0.68 0.01
N ASN A 127 10.55 0.14 -1.14
CA ASN A 127 9.14 -0.11 -1.44
C ASN A 127 8.55 -1.19 -0.52
N LYS A 128 9.29 -2.24 -0.18
CA LYS A 128 8.87 -3.21 0.84
C LYS A 128 8.53 -2.51 2.17
N GLY A 129 9.34 -1.53 2.59
CA GLY A 129 9.07 -0.71 3.77
C GLY A 129 7.76 0.08 3.69
N VAL A 130 7.46 0.66 2.52
CA VAL A 130 6.17 1.31 2.24
C VAL A 130 5.02 0.32 2.38
N MET A 131 5.16 -0.87 1.78
CA MET A 131 4.11 -1.89 1.77
C MET A 131 3.83 -2.48 3.16
N ASN A 132 4.82 -2.55 4.06
CA ASN A 132 4.58 -2.96 5.46
C ASN A 132 3.40 -2.17 6.10
N GLY A 133 3.34 -0.85 5.89
CA GLY A 133 2.28 0.00 6.44
C GLY A 133 0.95 -0.17 5.70
N ILE A 134 0.98 -0.14 4.37
CA ILE A 134 -0.22 -0.29 3.53
C ILE A 134 -0.90 -1.65 3.78
N ILE A 135 -0.12 -2.73 3.80
CA ILE A 135 -0.66 -4.09 3.90
C ILE A 135 -1.17 -4.39 5.31
N ALA A 136 -0.60 -3.77 6.36
CA ALA A 136 -1.16 -3.84 7.69
C ALA A 136 -2.61 -3.29 7.73
N VAL A 137 -2.83 -2.11 7.13
CA VAL A 137 -4.17 -1.52 7.00
C VAL A 137 -5.06 -2.37 6.09
N ALA A 138 -4.53 -2.88 4.98
CA ALA A 138 -5.25 -3.73 4.04
C ALA A 138 -5.83 -4.97 4.72
N ASN A 139 -4.99 -5.68 5.47
CA ASN A 139 -5.38 -6.89 6.18
C ASN A 139 -6.44 -6.58 7.25
N ALA A 140 -6.24 -5.52 8.04
CA ALA A 140 -7.17 -5.12 9.07
C ALA A 140 -8.56 -4.74 8.51
N THR A 141 -8.60 -4.19 7.30
CA THR A 141 -9.84 -3.71 6.66
C THR A 141 -10.40 -4.68 5.61
N GLY A 142 -9.89 -5.91 5.56
CA GLY A 142 -10.42 -6.97 4.70
C GLY A 142 -10.20 -6.74 3.20
N GLN A 143 -9.09 -6.10 2.84
CA GLN A 143 -8.72 -5.85 1.44
C GLN A 143 -7.86 -6.97 0.86
N ASP A 144 -7.85 -7.10 -0.47
CA ASP A 144 -6.95 -8.04 -1.14
C ASP A 144 -5.53 -7.47 -1.21
N ASN A 145 -4.65 -7.98 -0.33
CA ASN A 145 -3.26 -7.55 -0.27
C ASN A 145 -2.44 -7.95 -1.51
N ARG A 146 -2.75 -9.07 -2.21
CA ARG A 146 -2.04 -9.45 -3.44
C ARG A 146 -2.33 -8.46 -4.56
N ALA A 147 -3.59 -8.04 -4.70
CA ALA A 147 -3.98 -7.07 -5.71
C ALA A 147 -3.27 -5.72 -5.51
N ILE A 148 -3.20 -5.28 -4.25
CA ILE A 148 -2.49 -4.05 -3.86
C ILE A 148 -0.99 -4.15 -4.18
N GLU A 149 -0.33 -5.23 -3.75
CA GLU A 149 1.10 -5.45 -4.00
C GLU A 149 1.43 -5.49 -5.51
N ALA A 150 0.64 -6.25 -6.29
CA ALA A 150 0.82 -6.34 -7.73
C ALA A 150 0.66 -4.97 -8.41
N GLY A 151 -0.35 -4.19 -8.01
CA GLY A 151 -0.59 -2.84 -8.52
C GLY A 151 0.53 -1.87 -8.15
N ALA A 152 0.96 -1.86 -6.89
CA ALA A 152 2.02 -0.99 -6.40
C ALA A 152 3.36 -1.29 -7.08
N HIS A 153 3.80 -2.54 -7.07
CA HIS A 153 5.10 -2.92 -7.64
C HIS A 153 5.15 -2.85 -9.17
N SER A 154 4.04 -3.08 -9.88
CA SER A 154 3.99 -2.81 -11.31
C SER A 154 4.03 -1.30 -11.61
N TYR A 155 3.41 -0.47 -10.79
CA TYR A 155 3.46 0.99 -10.92
C TYR A 155 4.84 1.60 -10.60
N ALA A 156 5.61 0.95 -9.74
CA ALA A 156 7.01 1.28 -9.51
C ALA A 156 7.85 1.20 -10.80
N LEU A 157 7.43 0.42 -11.82
CA LEU A 157 8.13 0.28 -13.11
C LEU A 157 7.66 1.27 -14.21
N ARG A 158 6.74 2.20 -13.90
CA ARG A 158 6.05 3.04 -14.91
C ARG A 158 6.95 3.87 -15.83
N ASN A 159 8.18 4.16 -15.41
CA ASN A 159 9.15 4.95 -16.18
C ASN A 159 10.24 4.10 -16.84
N GLY A 160 9.99 2.80 -17.05
CA GLY A 160 10.95 1.87 -17.69
C GLY A 160 12.03 1.31 -16.75
N ARG A 161 12.09 1.77 -15.50
CA ARG A 161 12.93 1.25 -14.43
C ARG A 161 12.13 1.16 -13.14
N TYR A 162 12.37 0.12 -12.34
CA TYR A 162 11.76 -0.02 -11.02
C TYR A 162 12.30 1.07 -10.09
N SER A 163 11.41 1.97 -9.65
CA SER A 163 11.71 3.16 -8.86
C SER A 163 10.91 3.23 -7.57
N SER A 164 11.25 4.19 -6.70
CA SER A 164 10.55 4.41 -5.44
C SER A 164 9.08 4.80 -5.67
N LEU A 165 8.21 4.28 -4.81
CA LEU A 165 6.81 4.71 -4.70
C LEU A 165 6.66 6.05 -3.97
N THR A 166 7.68 6.46 -3.21
CA THR A 166 7.73 7.74 -2.51
C THR A 166 8.75 8.68 -3.14
N ARG A 167 8.56 9.99 -2.95
CA ARG A 167 9.56 11.02 -3.24
C ARG A 167 9.86 11.81 -2.00
N TRP A 168 11.14 12.04 -1.74
CA TRP A 168 11.62 12.87 -0.65
C TRP A 168 12.43 14.03 -1.21
N SER A 169 12.14 15.24 -0.73
CA SER A 169 12.81 16.47 -1.16
C SER A 169 12.92 17.45 0.00
N LYS A 170 13.81 18.42 -0.10
CA LYS A 170 13.92 19.53 0.84
C LYS A 170 13.21 20.77 0.25
N ASN A 171 12.37 21.45 1.02
CA ASN A 171 11.76 22.71 0.58
C ASN A 171 12.70 23.91 0.79
N ASN A 172 12.24 25.13 0.47
CA ASN A 172 13.03 26.36 0.61
C ASN A 172 13.39 26.68 2.08
N ASP A 173 12.56 26.25 3.02
CA ASP A 173 12.78 26.47 4.46
C ASP A 173 13.75 25.44 5.06
N GLY A 174 14.12 24.41 4.29
CA GLY A 174 15.00 23.33 4.72
C GLY A 174 14.26 22.13 5.32
N ASP A 175 12.93 22.13 5.28
CA ASP A 175 12.09 21.07 5.80
C ASP A 175 12.01 19.88 4.85
N LEU A 176 11.75 18.70 5.41
CA LEU A 176 11.62 17.47 4.65
C LEU A 176 10.19 17.34 4.11
N VAL A 177 10.06 17.25 2.79
CA VAL A 177 8.80 17.02 2.09
C VAL A 177 8.76 15.58 1.57
N GLY A 178 7.76 14.82 2.01
CA GLY A 178 7.49 13.46 1.56
C GLY A 178 6.23 13.39 0.71
N ASN A 179 6.26 12.62 -0.37
CA ASN A 179 5.10 12.35 -1.22
C ASN A 179 5.02 10.85 -1.54
N ILE A 180 3.81 10.33 -1.72
CA ILE A 180 3.56 8.98 -2.21
C ILE A 180 2.45 9.02 -3.28
N GLU A 181 2.59 8.20 -4.31
CA GLU A 181 1.55 7.95 -5.30
C GLU A 181 1.58 6.48 -5.71
N LEU A 182 0.44 5.80 -5.60
CA LEU A 182 0.32 4.40 -6.00
C LEU A 182 -1.12 3.99 -6.34
N PRO A 183 -1.32 2.95 -7.17
CA PRO A 183 -2.63 2.35 -7.39
C PRO A 183 -3.17 1.70 -6.12
N LEU A 184 -4.42 2.00 -5.76
CA LEU A 184 -5.15 1.32 -4.68
C LEU A 184 -6.55 0.92 -5.16
N ALA A 185 -6.64 -0.27 -5.75
CA ALA A 185 -7.92 -0.91 -6.10
C ALA A 185 -8.51 -1.65 -4.89
N ILE A 186 -9.12 -0.89 -3.99
CA ILE A 186 -9.71 -1.38 -2.72
C ILE A 186 -11.23 -1.19 -2.71
N GLY A 187 -11.92 -1.75 -1.71
CA GLY A 187 -13.38 -1.64 -1.58
C GLY A 187 -13.88 -1.63 -0.13
N THR A 188 -14.83 -0.75 0.15
CA THR A 188 -15.56 -0.72 1.44
C THR A 188 -16.88 -1.47 1.36
N VAL A 189 -17.37 -1.78 0.15
CA VAL A 189 -18.54 -2.64 -0.10
C VAL A 189 -18.17 -3.89 -0.89
N GLY A 190 -18.88 -4.98 -0.62
CA GLY A 190 -18.60 -6.29 -1.18
C GLY A 190 -17.38 -6.98 -0.55
N GLY A 191 -17.18 -8.24 -0.91
CA GLY A 191 -16.03 -9.03 -0.46
C GLY A 191 -15.92 -9.16 1.07
N VAL A 192 -14.69 -9.39 1.54
CA VAL A 192 -14.36 -9.64 2.96
C VAL A 192 -14.70 -8.42 3.83
N ALA A 193 -14.48 -7.20 3.34
CA ALA A 193 -14.81 -5.95 4.05
C ALA A 193 -16.28 -5.87 4.51
N SER A 194 -17.21 -6.47 3.75
CA SER A 194 -18.64 -6.47 4.07
C SER A 194 -19.15 -7.66 4.89
N VAL A 195 -18.33 -8.70 5.11
CA VAL A 195 -18.77 -9.92 5.81
C VAL A 195 -17.96 -10.22 7.05
N HIS A 196 -16.67 -9.89 7.09
CA HIS A 196 -15.81 -10.21 8.22
C HIS A 196 -16.06 -9.25 9.40
N PRO A 197 -16.44 -9.75 10.59
CA PRO A 197 -16.80 -8.91 11.73
C PRO A 197 -15.70 -7.92 12.14
N LEU A 198 -14.44 -8.38 12.25
CA LEU A 198 -13.32 -7.51 12.60
C LEU A 198 -13.02 -6.44 11.55
N ALA A 199 -13.15 -6.74 10.24
CA ALA A 199 -12.94 -5.74 9.20
C ALA A 199 -13.95 -4.58 9.33
N LYS A 200 -15.22 -4.89 9.63
CA LYS A 200 -16.24 -3.87 9.91
C LYS A 200 -15.90 -3.01 11.12
N VAL A 201 -15.39 -3.63 12.19
CA VAL A 201 -14.95 -2.90 13.38
C VAL A 201 -13.78 -1.98 13.05
N CYS A 202 -12.76 -2.46 12.32
CA CYS A 202 -11.63 -1.65 11.89
C CYS A 202 -12.06 -0.46 11.01
N LEU A 203 -12.95 -0.68 10.03
CA LEU A 203 -13.51 0.40 9.22
C LEU A 203 -14.30 1.43 10.06
N LYS A 204 -15.04 0.97 11.08
CA LYS A 204 -15.74 1.85 12.03
C LYS A 204 -14.77 2.66 12.92
N ILE A 205 -13.67 2.05 13.36
CA ILE A 205 -12.61 2.75 14.12
C ILE A 205 -12.00 3.85 13.27
N LEU A 206 -11.73 3.59 11.98
CA LEU A 206 -11.18 4.57 11.05
C LEU A 206 -12.17 5.70 10.71
N ARG A 207 -13.48 5.50 10.92
CA ARG A 207 -14.56 6.48 10.65
C ARG A 207 -14.55 7.02 9.22
N ILE A 208 -14.11 6.20 8.26
CA ILE A 208 -14.12 6.57 6.85
C ILE A 208 -15.55 6.69 6.32
N LYS A 209 -15.76 7.61 5.38
CA LYS A 209 -17.04 7.86 4.70
C LYS A 209 -17.03 7.40 3.25
N SER A 210 -15.85 7.15 2.68
CA SER A 210 -15.69 6.71 1.29
C SER A 210 -14.50 5.77 1.12
N VAL A 211 -14.50 5.01 0.03
CA VAL A 211 -13.32 4.19 -0.34
C VAL A 211 -12.08 5.04 -0.64
N GLN A 212 -12.26 6.29 -1.11
CA GLN A 212 -11.17 7.22 -1.37
C GLN A 212 -10.47 7.64 -0.06
N GLU A 213 -11.24 7.88 1.01
CA GLU A 213 -10.66 8.16 2.33
C GLU A 213 -9.82 6.98 2.84
N LEU A 214 -10.31 5.74 2.69
CA LEU A 214 -9.52 4.55 3.04
C LEU A 214 -8.22 4.48 2.22
N ALA A 215 -8.29 4.79 0.93
CA ALA A 215 -7.11 4.80 0.06
C ALA A 215 -6.09 5.85 0.52
N CYS A 216 -6.54 7.04 0.91
CA CYS A 216 -5.68 8.07 1.49
C CYS A 216 -5.07 7.65 2.83
N VAL A 217 -5.83 6.96 3.70
CA VAL A 217 -5.31 6.40 4.96
C VAL A 217 -4.21 5.38 4.68
N MET A 218 -4.42 4.47 3.72
CA MET A 218 -3.43 3.46 3.34
C MET A 218 -2.16 4.09 2.75
N ALA A 219 -2.31 5.05 1.82
CA ALA A 219 -1.19 5.79 1.26
C ALA A 219 -0.40 6.54 2.35
N SER A 220 -1.10 7.21 3.26
CA SER A 220 -0.50 7.93 4.39
C SER A 220 0.23 6.98 5.34
N ALA A 221 -0.34 5.81 5.66
CA ALA A 221 0.31 4.79 6.46
C ALA A 221 1.59 4.26 5.78
N GLY A 222 1.56 4.06 4.46
CA GLY A 222 2.75 3.69 3.69
C GLY A 222 3.85 4.75 3.72
N LEU A 223 3.48 6.02 3.55
CA LEU A 223 4.42 7.15 3.61
C LEU A 223 5.02 7.31 5.02
N ALA A 224 4.19 7.21 6.07
CA ALA A 224 4.65 7.26 7.46
C ALA A 224 5.58 6.09 7.80
N GLN A 225 5.26 4.88 7.34
CA GLN A 225 6.13 3.71 7.53
C GLN A 225 7.47 3.86 6.80
N ASN A 226 7.47 4.46 5.60
CA ASN A 226 8.68 4.75 4.86
C ASN A 226 9.55 5.80 5.56
N PHE A 227 8.93 6.89 6.04
CA PHE A 227 9.62 7.90 6.84
C PHE A 227 10.29 7.28 8.08
N ALA A 228 9.53 6.51 8.87
CA ALA A 228 10.05 5.87 10.08
C ALA A 228 11.24 4.94 9.77
N ALA A 229 11.17 4.18 8.67
CA ALA A 229 12.24 3.31 8.24
C ALA A 229 13.49 4.09 7.82
N LEU A 230 13.34 5.16 7.01
CA LEU A 230 14.45 5.99 6.58
C LEU A 230 15.09 6.72 7.76
N LYS A 231 14.26 7.36 8.60
CA LYS A 231 14.73 8.05 9.81
C LYS A 231 15.54 7.12 10.69
N ALA A 232 15.02 5.93 11.01
CA ALA A 232 15.75 4.94 11.79
C ALA A 232 17.08 4.55 11.12
N LEU A 233 17.08 4.25 9.82
CA LEU A 233 18.29 3.86 9.09
C LEU A 233 19.41 4.90 9.13
N VAL A 234 19.06 6.20 9.12
CA VAL A 234 20.05 7.28 9.07
C VAL A 234 20.43 7.83 10.44
N SER A 235 19.50 7.87 11.40
CA SER A 235 19.77 8.45 12.72
C SER A 235 20.40 7.45 13.70
N GLU A 236 19.98 6.18 13.67
CA GLU A 236 20.48 5.14 14.56
C GLU A 236 20.45 3.79 13.83
N GLY A 237 21.63 3.23 13.47
CA GLY A 237 21.70 1.95 12.76
C GLY A 237 20.71 0.91 13.33
N ILE A 238 19.86 0.34 12.44
CA ILE A 238 18.66 -0.48 12.75
C ILE A 238 18.85 -1.44 13.93
N GLN A 239 20.05 -2.00 14.07
CA GLN A 239 20.40 -2.91 15.15
C GLN A 239 20.14 -2.33 16.54
N LYS A 240 20.44 -1.05 16.82
CA LYS A 240 20.18 -0.45 18.15
C LYS A 240 18.68 -0.37 18.45
N GLY A 241 17.86 0.06 17.49
CA GLY A 241 16.39 0.13 17.64
C GLY A 241 15.73 -1.26 17.74
N HIS A 242 16.16 -2.22 16.91
CA HIS A 242 15.67 -3.61 16.96
C HIS A 242 16.09 -4.30 18.27
N MET A 243 17.28 -4.02 18.78
CA MET A 243 17.72 -4.52 20.08
C MET A 243 16.86 -3.98 21.22
N GLY A 244 16.38 -2.74 21.15
CA GLY A 244 15.40 -2.21 22.10
C GLY A 244 14.06 -2.96 22.08
N LEU A 245 13.53 -3.27 20.89
CA LEU A 245 12.29 -4.06 20.75
C LEU A 245 12.49 -5.52 21.18
N HIS A 246 13.63 -6.11 20.81
CA HIS A 246 14.02 -7.45 21.23
C HIS A 246 14.16 -7.54 22.75
N ALA A 247 14.79 -6.55 23.38
CA ALA A 247 14.91 -6.46 24.83
C ALA A 247 13.55 -6.34 25.52
N ARG A 248 12.59 -5.59 24.96
CA ARG A 248 11.21 -5.53 25.48
C ARG A 248 10.52 -6.89 25.37
N ASN A 249 10.66 -7.60 24.25
CA ASN A 249 10.11 -8.94 24.08
C ASN A 249 10.69 -9.94 25.09
N ILE A 250 12.01 -9.91 25.30
CA ILE A 250 12.69 -10.74 26.30
C ILE A 250 12.24 -10.40 27.73
N ALA A 251 12.05 -9.11 28.05
CA ALA A 251 11.52 -8.69 29.34
C ALA A 251 10.09 -9.24 29.57
N MET A 252 9.20 -9.14 28.57
CA MET A 252 7.85 -9.70 28.66
C MET A 252 7.86 -11.23 28.81
N MET A 253 8.70 -11.94 28.04
CA MET A 253 8.88 -13.39 28.17
C MET A 253 9.41 -13.81 29.54
N ALA A 254 10.17 -12.93 30.20
CA ALA A 254 10.66 -13.14 31.56
C ALA A 254 9.59 -12.89 32.64
N GLY A 255 8.38 -12.46 32.27
CA GLY A 255 7.28 -12.15 33.20
C GLY A 255 7.32 -10.72 33.75
N VAL A 256 8.02 -9.81 33.08
CA VAL A 256 8.00 -8.38 33.44
C VAL A 256 6.72 -7.77 32.88
N GLU A 257 5.93 -7.13 33.74
CA GLU A 257 4.63 -6.55 33.38
C GLU A 257 4.59 -5.02 33.60
N GLY A 258 3.70 -4.37 32.86
CA GLY A 258 3.36 -2.96 33.05
C GLY A 258 4.54 -2.01 32.83
N LYS A 259 4.65 -0.99 33.69
CA LYS A 259 5.62 0.11 33.55
C LYS A 259 7.09 -0.32 33.69
N LEU A 260 7.35 -1.54 34.18
CA LEU A 260 8.71 -2.05 34.40
C LEU A 260 9.36 -2.61 33.13
N VAL A 261 8.57 -2.94 32.10
CA VAL A 261 9.10 -3.52 30.84
C VAL A 261 10.16 -2.61 30.22
N ASP A 262 9.92 -1.30 30.21
CA ASP A 262 10.81 -0.36 29.53
C ASP A 262 12.09 -0.12 30.33
N ALA A 263 11.99 -0.08 31.65
CA ALA A 263 13.15 0.04 32.53
C ALA A 263 14.05 -1.20 32.46
N VAL A 264 13.45 -2.39 32.47
CA VAL A 264 14.21 -3.66 32.35
C VAL A 264 14.83 -3.80 30.97
N ALA A 265 14.07 -3.52 29.90
CA ALA A 265 14.57 -3.59 28.53
C ALA A 265 15.72 -2.60 28.28
N LYS A 266 15.59 -1.35 28.75
CA LYS A 266 16.64 -0.34 28.64
C LYS A 266 17.92 -0.79 29.34
N ARG A 267 17.81 -1.28 30.57
CA ARG A 267 18.98 -1.71 31.35
C ARG A 267 19.67 -2.94 30.75
N MET A 268 18.91 -3.92 30.23
CA MET A 268 19.50 -5.05 29.48
C MET A 268 20.23 -4.60 28.21
N ALA A 269 19.66 -3.63 27.48
CA ALA A 269 20.27 -3.11 26.27
C ALA A 269 21.56 -2.31 26.55
N GLU A 270 21.57 -1.52 27.63
CA GLU A 270 22.76 -0.79 28.10
C GLU A 270 23.88 -1.74 28.57
N GLU A 271 23.52 -2.84 29.23
CA GLU A 271 24.46 -3.86 29.70
C GLU A 271 24.93 -4.83 28.59
N GLY A 272 24.33 -4.78 27.39
CA GLY A 272 24.60 -5.72 26.30
C GLY A 272 24.20 -7.17 26.60
N ASN A 273 23.44 -7.43 27.68
CA ASN A 273 23.03 -8.75 28.14
C ASN A 273 21.51 -8.93 28.04
N VAL A 274 21.04 -9.19 26.83
CA VAL A 274 19.62 -9.34 26.51
C VAL A 274 19.21 -10.81 26.65
N THR A 275 19.02 -11.27 27.90
CA THR A 275 18.60 -12.64 28.22
C THR A 275 17.43 -12.67 29.20
N THR A 276 16.63 -13.73 29.16
CA THR A 276 15.49 -13.92 30.09
C THR A 276 15.95 -14.03 31.54
N GLN A 277 17.13 -14.59 31.78
CA GLN A 277 17.75 -14.64 33.10
C GLN A 277 18.06 -13.23 33.61
N ARG A 278 18.74 -12.41 32.79
CA ARG A 278 19.09 -11.05 33.20
C ARG A 278 17.87 -10.17 33.42
N ALA A 279 16.83 -10.31 32.59
CA ALA A 279 15.54 -9.64 32.83
C ALA A 279 14.95 -9.95 34.22
N ARG A 280 15.00 -11.22 34.67
CA ARG A 280 14.51 -11.61 36.00
C ARG A 280 15.35 -11.05 37.13
N GLU A 281 16.67 -10.97 36.96
CA GLU A 281 17.57 -10.36 37.94
C GLU A 281 17.28 -8.87 38.10
N ILE A 282 17.21 -8.13 36.98
CA ILE A 282 16.89 -6.70 36.99
C ILE A 282 15.50 -6.45 37.60
N LEU A 283 14.50 -7.30 37.29
CA LEU A 283 13.17 -7.21 37.89
C LEU A 283 13.21 -7.37 39.42
N LYS A 284 14.01 -8.32 39.94
CA LYS A 284 14.19 -8.52 41.39
C LYS A 284 14.89 -7.32 42.04
N GLU A 285 15.89 -6.73 41.38
CA GLU A 285 16.57 -5.52 41.85
C GLU A 285 15.61 -4.33 41.92
N LEU A 286 14.77 -4.13 40.89
CA LEU A 286 13.82 -3.03 40.83
C LEU A 286 12.66 -3.18 41.82
N LYS A 287 12.26 -4.40 42.17
CA LYS A 287 11.22 -4.68 43.20
C LYS A 287 11.73 -4.57 44.65
N ARG A 288 13.06 -4.55 44.84
CA ARG A 288 13.70 -4.38 46.17
C ARG A 288 13.94 -2.93 46.56
N LYS A 289 13.80 -2.01 45.60
CA LYS A 289 13.73 -0.56 45.84
C LYS A 289 12.28 -0.13 46.00
#